data_AF-A0A920W5R0-F1
#
_entry.id   AF-A0A920W5R0-F1
#
_cell.length_a   1.000
_cell.length_b   1.000
_cell.length_c   1.000
_cell.angle_alpha   90.00
_cell.angle_beta   90.00
_cell.angle_gamma   90.00
#
_symmetry.space_group_name_H-M   'P 1'
#
loop_
_entity.id
_entity.type
_entity.pdbx_description
1 polymer ?
#
loop_
_entity_poly.entity_id
_entity_poly.type
_entity_poly.pdbx_seq_one_letter_code
_entity_poly.pdbx_strand_id
1 'polypeptide(L)'
;MTEFPDIEIEHASRETLIAHQSTRLTSLIRGLPGRNQFYTQKLEDANVNAKQLTFPNELSLLPFTTKSELVADQTAAPPWGTALSEPLSHYVRYNQTSSKTREKPTSMDRYC
;
A
#
# COMPACT_ATOMS: atom_id res chain seq x y z
N MET A 1 2.22 1.87 23.97
CA MET A 1 3.60 1.36 24.12
C MET A 1 4.33 1.80 22.85
N THR A 2 5.06 2.90 22.93
CA THR A 2 5.76 3.48 21.78
C THR A 2 6.93 2.57 21.48
N GLU A 3 6.86 1.79 20.40
CA GLU A 3 8.01 1.05 19.90
C GLU A 3 9.12 2.08 19.61
N PHE A 4 10.26 1.90 20.29
CA PHE A 4 11.49 2.60 19.96
C PHE A 4 11.86 2.22 18.51
N PRO A 5 12.47 3.10 17.71
CA PRO A 5 12.99 2.68 16.42
C PRO A 5 13.92 1.47 16.64
N ASP A 6 13.80 0.46 15.78
CA ASP A 6 14.70 -0.69 15.74
C ASP A 6 16.13 -0.17 15.49
N ILE A 7 16.84 0.20 16.55
CA ILE A 7 18.24 0.68 16.49
C ILE A 7 19.12 -0.33 15.75
N GLU A 8 18.77 -1.62 15.88
CA GLU A 8 19.37 -2.74 15.15
C GLU A 8 19.27 -2.60 13.62
N ILE A 9 18.19 -2.00 13.09
CA ILE A 9 17.99 -1.78 11.65
C ILE A 9 18.74 -0.54 11.16
N GLU A 10 18.85 0.53 11.97
CA GLU A 10 19.50 1.78 11.55
C GLU A 10 20.99 1.61 11.18
N HIS A 11 21.66 0.66 11.85
CA HIS A 11 23.07 0.33 11.62
C HIS A 11 23.29 -1.04 10.97
N ALA A 12 22.23 -1.71 10.53
CA ALA A 12 22.30 -3.04 9.95
C ALA A 12 23.18 -3.07 8.69
N SER A 13 23.80 -4.23 8.45
CA SER A 13 24.48 -4.49 7.18
C SER A 13 23.50 -4.41 6.01
N ARG A 14 24.00 -4.11 4.80
CA ARG A 14 23.16 -4.04 3.60
C ARG A 14 22.40 -5.34 3.35
N GLU A 15 23.03 -6.49 3.59
CA GLU A 15 22.41 -7.81 3.49
C GLU A 15 21.24 -7.97 4.47
N THR A 16 21.44 -7.58 5.72
CA THR A 16 20.41 -7.62 6.76
C THR A 16 19.23 -6.72 6.40
N LEU A 17 19.49 -5.51 5.90
CA LEU A 17 18.45 -4.59 5.42
C LEU A 17 17.63 -5.18 4.27
N ILE A 18 18.29 -5.82 3.30
CA ILE A 18 17.61 -6.44 2.17
C ILE A 18 16.72 -7.58 2.65
N ALA A 19 17.21 -8.46 3.54
CA ALA A 19 16.42 -9.56 4.09
C ALA A 19 15.20 -9.05 4.88
N HIS A 20 15.39 -8.03 5.71
CA HIS A 20 14.32 -7.40 6.48
C HIS A 20 13.26 -6.75 5.57
N GLN A 21 13.68 -5.92 4.62
CA GLN A 21 12.79 -5.26 3.66
C GLN A 21 12.03 -6.27 2.80
N SER A 22 12.70 -7.33 2.34
CA SER A 22 12.09 -8.37 1.51
C SER A 22 11.01 -9.13 2.28
N THR A 23 11.24 -9.44 3.55
CA THR A 23 10.25 -10.10 4.42
C THR A 23 9.01 -9.22 4.62
N ARG A 24 9.21 -7.93 4.90
CA ARG A 24 8.11 -6.98 5.10
C ARG A 24 7.32 -6.72 3.82
N LEU A 25 8.01 -6.53 2.69
CA LEU A 25 7.37 -6.35 1.39
C LEU A 25 6.57 -7.59 0.97
N THR A 26 7.14 -8.79 1.18
CA THR A 26 6.43 -10.05 0.94
C THR A 26 5.13 -10.11 1.73
N SER A 27 5.18 -9.79 3.02
CA SER A 27 4.01 -9.80 3.90
C SER A 27 2.96 -8.78 3.47
N LEU A 28 3.40 -7.57 3.11
CA LEU A 28 2.52 -6.50 2.62
C LEU A 28 1.81 -6.92 1.33
N ILE A 29 2.57 -7.34 0.30
CA ILE A 29 2.03 -7.65 -1.02
C ILE A 29 1.10 -8.86 -0.97
N ARG A 30 1.45 -9.91 -0.22
CA ARG A 30 0.60 -11.09 -0.04
C ARG A 30 -0.68 -10.81 0.75
N GLY A 31 -0.70 -9.74 1.54
CA GLY A 31 -1.87 -9.30 2.31
C GLY A 31 -2.87 -8.43 1.53
N LEU A 32 -2.57 -8.02 0.29
CA LEU A 32 -3.46 -7.16 -0.50
C LEU A 32 -4.64 -7.89 -1.16
N PRO A 33 -4.45 -9.05 -1.84
CA PRO A 33 -5.52 -9.68 -2.60
C PRO A 33 -6.75 -10.00 -1.74
N GLY A 34 -7.91 -9.56 -2.21
CA GLY A 34 -9.21 -9.71 -1.54
C GLY A 34 -9.45 -8.74 -0.37
N ARG A 35 -8.41 -8.12 0.19
CA ARG A 35 -8.53 -7.14 1.28
C ARG A 35 -8.53 -5.69 0.78
N ASN A 36 -7.77 -5.41 -0.27
CA ASN A 36 -7.72 -4.12 -0.93
C ASN A 36 -8.17 -4.30 -2.37
N GLN A 37 -9.39 -3.87 -2.68
CA GLN A 37 -10.02 -4.12 -3.98
C GLN A 37 -9.27 -3.45 -5.13
N PHE A 38 -8.82 -2.21 -4.95
CA PHE A 38 -8.01 -1.49 -5.93
C PHE A 38 -6.74 -2.28 -6.29
N TYR A 39 -5.95 -2.70 -5.29
CA TYR A 39 -4.72 -3.46 -5.54
C TYR A 39 -4.97 -4.89 -5.99
N THR A 40 -6.10 -5.50 -5.63
CA THR A 40 -6.51 -6.81 -6.15
C THR A 40 -6.68 -6.72 -7.66
N GLN A 41 -7.51 -5.78 -8.13
CA GLN A 41 -7.74 -5.59 -9.56
C GLN A 41 -6.46 -5.20 -10.30
N LYS A 42 -5.67 -4.27 -9.73
CA LYS A 42 -4.43 -3.80 -10.36
C LYS A 42 -3.39 -4.90 -10.55
N LEU A 43 -3.28 -5.83 -9.60
CA LEU A 43 -2.37 -6.98 -9.73
C LEU A 43 -2.91 -8.00 -10.74
N GLU A 44 -4.23 -8.23 -10.76
CA GLU A 44 -4.88 -9.09 -11.75
C GLU A 44 -4.70 -8.55 -13.18
N ASP A 45 -4.94 -7.25 -13.40
CA ASP A 45 -4.78 -6.58 -14.70
C ASP A 45 -3.32 -6.64 -15.20
N ALA A 46 -2.36 -6.59 -14.28
CA ALA A 46 -0.93 -6.73 -14.59
C ALA A 46 -0.48 -8.19 -14.73
N ASN A 47 -1.37 -9.17 -14.57
CA ASN A 47 -1.08 -10.60 -14.53
C ASN A 47 -0.01 -10.97 -13.47
N VAL A 48 -0.03 -10.27 -12.32
CA VAL A 48 0.92 -10.46 -11.23
C VAL A 48 0.30 -11.28 -10.11
N ASN A 49 0.84 -12.47 -9.85
CA ASN A 49 0.44 -13.28 -8.71
C ASN A 49 1.28 -12.95 -7.46
N ALA A 50 0.70 -12.16 -6.55
CA ALA A 50 1.32 -11.76 -5.29
C ALA A 50 1.93 -12.90 -4.46
N LYS A 51 1.38 -14.12 -4.55
CA LYS A 51 1.86 -15.28 -3.78
C LYS A 51 3.15 -15.88 -4.35
N GLN A 52 3.41 -15.68 -5.64
CA GLN A 52 4.56 -16.25 -6.34
C GLN A 52 5.78 -15.32 -6.32
N LEU A 53 5.59 -14.04 -5.97
CA LEU A 53 6.67 -13.08 -5.89
C LEU A 53 7.65 -13.38 -4.74
N THR A 54 8.93 -13.20 -5.05
CA THR A 54 10.10 -13.35 -4.21
C THR A 54 10.93 -12.07 -4.30
N PHE A 55 11.03 -11.36 -3.17
CA PHE A 55 11.76 -10.10 -3.08
C PHE A 55 13.20 -10.31 -2.60
N PRO A 56 14.15 -9.44 -3.03
CA PRO A 56 13.94 -8.19 -3.77
C PRO A 56 13.87 -8.34 -5.30
N ASN A 57 14.20 -9.51 -5.83
CA ASN A 57 14.48 -9.71 -7.26
C ASN A 57 13.30 -9.36 -8.18
N GLU A 58 12.07 -9.59 -7.71
CA GLU A 58 10.86 -9.41 -8.53
C GLU A 58 10.13 -8.08 -8.26
N LEU A 59 10.80 -7.12 -7.60
CA LEU A 59 10.23 -5.80 -7.34
C LEU A 59 9.81 -5.06 -8.62
N SER A 60 10.57 -5.22 -9.71
CA SER A 60 10.30 -4.59 -11.01
C SER A 60 9.05 -5.13 -11.72
N LEU A 61 8.51 -6.27 -11.28
CA LEU A 61 7.27 -6.84 -11.83
C LEU A 61 6.02 -6.14 -11.27
N LEU A 62 6.14 -5.42 -10.15
CA LEU A 62 5.00 -4.71 -9.57
C LEU A 62 4.65 -3.47 -10.41
N PRO A 63 3.36 -3.26 -10.75
CA PRO A 63 2.94 -2.06 -11.46
C PRO A 63 3.05 -0.83 -10.55
N PHE A 64 3.54 0.28 -11.10
CA PHE A 64 3.49 1.57 -10.41
C PHE A 64 2.05 1.99 -10.13
N THR A 65 1.82 2.60 -8.96
CA THR A 65 0.56 3.25 -8.63
C THR A 65 0.69 4.74 -8.89
N THR A 66 -0.18 5.28 -9.73
CA THR A 66 -0.19 6.68 -10.11
C THR A 66 -1.29 7.44 -9.37
N LYS A 67 -1.09 8.75 -9.19
CA LYS A 67 -2.11 9.62 -8.58
C LYS A 67 -3.42 9.61 -9.39
N SER A 68 -3.33 9.56 -10.71
CA SER A 68 -4.49 9.53 -11.60
C SER A 68 -5.37 8.31 -11.38
N GLU A 69 -4.77 7.14 -11.13
CA GLU A 69 -5.53 5.92 -10.85
C GLU A 69 -6.31 6.04 -9.53
N LEU A 70 -5.68 6.58 -8.48
CA LEU A 70 -6.35 6.78 -7.18
C LEU A 70 -7.51 7.78 -7.28
N VAL A 71 -7.33 8.87 -8.03
CA VAL A 71 -8.40 9.85 -8.26
C VAL A 71 -9.55 9.24 -9.09
N ALA A 72 -9.24 8.42 -10.09
CA ALA A 72 -10.25 7.76 -10.91
C ALA A 72 -11.06 6.73 -10.10
N ASP A 73 -10.37 5.87 -9.34
CA ASP A 73 -10.97 4.88 -8.44
C ASP A 73 -11.95 5.54 -7.46
N GLN A 74 -11.53 6.63 -6.83
CA GLN A 74 -12.35 7.35 -5.89
C GLN A 74 -13.53 8.11 -6.53
N THR A 75 -13.36 8.59 -7.76
CA THR A 75 -14.45 9.19 -8.52
C THR A 75 -15.51 8.13 -8.86
N ALA A 76 -15.09 6.90 -9.17
CA ALA A 76 -15.97 5.78 -9.46
C ALA A 76 -16.64 5.19 -8.21
N ALA A 77 -15.92 5.14 -7.07
CA ALA A 77 -16.38 4.60 -5.80
C ALA A 77 -16.29 5.65 -4.67
N PRO A 78 -17.13 6.69 -4.68
CA PRO A 78 -17.06 7.74 -3.67
C PRO A 78 -17.47 7.23 -2.26
N PRO A 79 -17.01 7.91 -1.18
CA PRO A 79 -16.13 9.06 -1.19
C PRO A 79 -14.64 8.72 -1.12
N TRP A 80 -14.27 7.47 -0.82
CA TRP A 80 -12.90 7.07 -0.47
C TRP A 80 -12.19 6.21 -1.52
N GLY A 81 -12.91 5.73 -2.54
CA GLY A 81 -12.40 4.72 -3.45
C GLY A 81 -12.42 3.34 -2.84
N THR A 82 -11.71 2.43 -3.49
CA THR A 82 -11.60 1.02 -3.14
C THR A 82 -10.19 0.64 -2.68
N ALA A 83 -9.26 1.60 -2.65
CA ALA A 83 -7.88 1.46 -2.16
C ALA A 83 -7.76 1.42 -0.62
N LEU A 84 -8.75 0.83 0.06
CA LEU A 84 -8.76 0.62 1.51
C LEU A 84 -8.25 -0.79 1.83
N SER A 85 -7.44 -0.92 2.88
CA SER A 85 -6.89 -2.21 3.31
C SER A 85 -7.61 -2.80 4.52
N GLU A 86 -8.66 -2.12 4.99
CA GLU A 86 -9.49 -2.43 6.15
C GLU A 86 -10.93 -1.92 5.96
N PRO A 87 -11.88 -2.40 6.80
CA PRO A 87 -13.19 -1.77 6.93
C PRO A 87 -13.10 -0.29 7.34
N LEU A 88 -14.06 0.52 6.87
CA LEU A 88 -14.12 1.95 7.17
C LEU A 88 -14.14 2.28 8.68
N SER A 89 -14.71 1.40 9.50
CA SER A 89 -14.76 1.55 10.96
C SER A 89 -13.39 1.54 11.65
N HIS A 90 -12.34 1.06 10.99
CA HIS A 90 -10.97 1.01 11.54
C HIS A 90 -10.17 2.29 11.30
N TYR A 91 -10.73 3.25 10.57
CA TYR A 91 -10.07 4.51 10.26
C TYR A 91 -10.61 5.62 11.16
N VAL A 92 -9.73 6.24 11.95
CA VAL A 92 -10.09 7.29 12.93
C VAL A 92 -9.76 8.70 12.46
N ARG A 93 -9.03 8.82 11.35
CA ARG A 93 -8.56 10.09 10.81
C ARG A 93 -8.66 10.11 9.30
N TYR A 94 -9.04 11.26 8.79
CA TYR A 94 -9.01 11.58 7.37
C TYR A 94 -7.97 12.68 7.11
N ASN A 95 -7.15 12.49 6.09
CA ASN A 95 -6.15 13.46 5.64
C ASN A 95 -6.48 13.91 4.21
N GLN A 96 -6.71 15.20 4.03
CA GLN A 96 -6.96 15.81 2.73
C GLN A 96 -5.71 16.55 2.25
N THR A 97 -5.26 16.28 1.04
CA THR A 97 -4.25 17.12 0.40
C THR A 97 -4.94 18.26 -0.33
N SER A 98 -4.53 19.51 -0.05
CA SER A 98 -5.00 20.70 -0.75
C SER A 98 -4.30 20.85 -2.11
N SER A 99 -4.32 19.81 -2.93
CA SER A 99 -3.89 19.90 -4.33
C SER A 99 -5.07 20.36 -5.19
N LYS A 100 -4.97 21.55 -5.80
CA LYS A 100 -6.09 22.22 -6.50
C LYS A 100 -6.59 21.48 -7.76
N THR A 101 -7.89 21.67 -8.00
CA THR A 101 -8.72 21.33 -9.17
C THR A 101 -9.05 19.85 -9.39
N ARG A 102 -9.73 19.24 -8.42
CA ARG A 102 -11.03 18.57 -8.57
C ARG A 102 -11.52 18.17 -7.17
N GLU A 103 -12.77 18.49 -6.86
CA GLU A 103 -13.41 18.15 -5.59
C GLU A 103 -13.46 16.63 -5.42
N LYS A 104 -12.66 16.07 -4.49
CA LYS A 104 -12.97 14.92 -3.61
C LYS A 104 -11.68 14.43 -2.89
N PRO A 105 -11.79 13.65 -1.78
CA PRO A 105 -10.68 13.15 -0.92
C PRO A 105 -9.52 12.40 -1.61
N THR A 106 -8.58 11.71 -0.95
CA THR A 106 -7.63 10.82 -1.68
C THR A 106 -6.98 9.70 -0.86
N SER A 107 -7.11 9.66 0.47
CA SER A 107 -6.67 8.51 1.28
C SER A 107 -7.11 8.63 2.75
N MET A 108 -7.03 7.53 3.49
CA MET A 108 -7.34 7.42 4.92
C MET A 108 -6.22 6.65 5.62
N ASP A 109 -5.74 7.16 6.76
CA ASP A 109 -4.60 6.60 7.51
C ASP A 109 -5.08 5.87 8.77
N ARG A 110 -4.37 4.79 9.15
CA ARG A 110 -4.45 4.15 10.47
C ARG A 110 -3.28 4.60 11.36
N TYR A 111 -3.52 4.75 12.65
CA TYR A 111 -2.49 4.75 13.70
C TYR A 111 -2.89 3.79 14.83
N CYS A 112 -1.85 3.17 15.39
CA CYS A 112 -1.79 2.02 16.32
C CYS A 112 -2.20 0.67 15.71
#